data_AF-T0RYM9-F1
#
_entry.id   AF-T0RYM9-F1
#
_cell.length_a   1.000
_cell.length_b   1.000
_cell.length_c   1.000
_cell.angle_alpha   90.00
_cell.angle_beta   90.00
_cell.angle_gamma   90.00
#
_symmetry.space_group_name_H-M   'P 1'
#
loop_
_entity.id
_entity.type
_entity.pdbx_description
1 polymer ?
#
loop_
_entity_poly.entity_id
_entity_poly.type
_entity_poly.pdbx_seq_one_letter_code
_entity_poly.pdbx_strand_id
1 'polypeptide(L)'
;MKVQYYKPLNIWTAINTVLQIAINIAVYVYIGPMALLYLGLSTLFALGLHPLGGRWIQEHYITEEGQETYSYYGPLNKLTFNMGYHNEHHDFMNVAWINQPKVSQMAPEYYDCLKSYKSWTKVLLNFIFNPKMDSFSRIIHPDRHPKARDKEVNLYNNVDAHF
;
A
#
# COMPACT_ATOMS: atom_id res chain seq x y z
N MET A 1 -13.56 -11.40 3.91
CA MET A 1 -13.09 -11.05 2.55
C MET A 1 -13.99 -11.73 1.53
N LYS A 2 -14.99 -11.04 0.98
CA LYS A 2 -15.77 -11.58 -0.16
C LYS A 2 -15.11 -11.07 -1.43
N VAL A 3 -14.02 -11.71 -1.84
CA VAL A 3 -13.45 -11.48 -3.18
C VAL A 3 -14.49 -12.00 -4.16
N GLN A 4 -15.21 -11.09 -4.80
CA GLN A 4 -16.16 -11.50 -5.84
C GLN A 4 -15.35 -11.88 -7.08
N TYR A 5 -15.79 -12.93 -7.78
CA TYR A 5 -15.24 -13.40 -9.06
C TYR A 5 -13.88 -14.12 -9.04
N TYR A 6 -13.07 -14.00 -7.98
CA TYR A 6 -11.79 -14.72 -7.86
C TYR A 6 -11.79 -15.71 -6.69
N LYS A 7 -11.37 -16.94 -6.96
CA LYS A 7 -11.13 -17.93 -5.90
C LYS A 7 -9.76 -17.62 -5.27
N PRO A 8 -9.72 -17.26 -3.97
CA PRO A 8 -8.46 -16.92 -3.29
C PRO A 8 -7.50 -18.11 -3.22
N LEU A 9 -8.03 -19.34 -3.25
CA LEU A 9 -7.27 -20.57 -3.40
C LEU A 9 -7.56 -21.18 -4.77
N ASN A 10 -6.52 -21.25 -5.59
CA ASN A 10 -6.52 -21.87 -6.91
C ASN A 10 -5.18 -22.59 -7.16
N ILE A 11 -5.07 -23.28 -8.31
CA ILE A 11 -3.87 -24.06 -8.65
C ILE A 11 -2.59 -23.22 -8.66
N TRP A 12 -2.65 -21.96 -9.10
CA TRP A 12 -1.51 -21.05 -9.12
C TRP A 12 -1.08 -20.66 -7.71
N THR A 13 -2.03 -20.39 -6.81
CA THR A 13 -1.69 -20.11 -5.40
C THR A 13 -1.08 -21.34 -4.72
N ALA A 14 -1.54 -22.55 -5.06
CA ALA A 14 -0.98 -23.79 -4.54
C ALA A 14 0.45 -24.01 -5.06
N ILE A 15 0.67 -23.87 -6.37
CA ILE A 15 2.00 -23.95 -7.00
C ILE A 15 2.96 -22.94 -6.36
N ASN A 16 2.55 -21.67 -6.25
CA ASN A 16 3.37 -20.65 -5.63
C ASN A 16 3.72 -20.99 -4.17
N THR A 17 2.75 -21.51 -3.41
CA THR A 17 2.98 -21.91 -2.01
C THR A 17 4.00 -23.05 -1.92
N VAL A 18 3.85 -24.09 -2.74
CA VAL A 18 4.79 -25.22 -2.79
C VAL A 18 6.19 -24.75 -3.17
N LEU A 19 6.32 -23.88 -4.18
CA LEU A 19 7.60 -23.33 -4.60
C LEU A 19 8.27 -22.50 -3.50
N GLN A 20 7.53 -21.64 -2.80
CA GLN A 20 8.07 -20.84 -1.69
C GLN A 20 8.57 -21.73 -0.54
N ILE A 21 7.83 -22.79 -0.19
CA ILE A 21 8.26 -23.77 0.81
C ILE A 21 9.54 -24.48 0.34
N ALA A 22 9.59 -24.93 -0.92
CA ALA A 22 10.76 -25.60 -1.48
C ALA A 22 12.00 -24.69 -1.45
N ILE A 23 11.86 -23.41 -1.80
CA ILE A 23 12.95 -22.42 -1.73
C ILE A 23 13.41 -22.22 -0.28
N ASN A 24 12.49 -22.08 0.67
CA ASN A 24 12.86 -21.93 2.08
C ASN A 24 13.61 -23.16 2.60
N ILE A 25 13.19 -24.37 2.24
CA ILE A 25 13.92 -25.61 2.56
C ILE A 25 15.31 -25.59 1.91
N ALA A 26 15.42 -25.20 0.64
CA ALA A 26 16.71 -25.10 -0.04
C ALA A 26 17.65 -24.09 0.66
N VAL A 27 17.15 -22.92 1.04
CA VAL A 27 17.93 -21.92 1.81
C VAL A 27 18.40 -22.50 3.14
N TYR A 28 17.52 -23.19 3.86
CA TYR A 28 17.86 -23.83 5.13
C TYR A 28 18.96 -24.88 4.97
N VAL A 29 18.87 -25.75 3.96
CA VAL A 29 19.80 -26.85 3.75
C VAL A 29 21.14 -26.38 3.18
N TYR A 30 21.14 -25.50 2.20
CA TYR A 30 22.36 -25.12 1.47
C TYR A 30 23.08 -23.88 2.03
N ILE A 31 22.38 -23.00 2.75
CA ILE A 31 22.96 -21.76 3.32
C ILE A 31 22.95 -21.82 4.84
N GLY A 32 21.89 -22.37 5.43
CA GLY A 32 21.78 -22.62 6.86
C GLY A 32 20.62 -21.89 7.54
N PRO A 33 20.30 -22.27 8.79
CA PRO A 33 19.19 -21.70 9.55
C PRO A 33 19.31 -20.19 9.78
N MET A 34 20.53 -19.67 9.92
CA MET A 34 20.77 -18.25 10.15
C MET A 34 20.35 -17.39 8.94
N ALA A 35 20.43 -17.92 7.72
CA ALA A 35 19.95 -17.22 6.54
C ALA A 35 18.43 -17.06 6.55
N LEU A 36 17.69 -18.12 6.92
CA LEU A 36 16.24 -18.01 7.08
C LEU A 36 15.85 -17.05 8.21
N LEU A 37 16.55 -17.09 9.34
CA LEU A 37 16.32 -16.13 10.43
C LEU A 37 16.58 -14.70 9.96
N TYR A 38 17.68 -14.46 9.25
CA TYR A 38 18.01 -13.16 8.68
C TYR A 38 16.92 -12.66 7.74
N LEU A 39 16.41 -13.49 6.83
CA LEU A 39 15.33 -13.12 5.90
C LEU A 39 14.02 -12.83 6.63
N GLY A 40 13.68 -13.62 7.66
CA GLY A 40 12.51 -13.40 8.50
C GLY A 40 12.59 -12.09 9.27
N LEU A 41 13.72 -11.82 9.92
CA LEU A 41 13.97 -10.57 10.64
C LEU A 41 14.01 -9.36 9.68
N SER A 42 14.62 -9.51 8.50
CA SER A 42 14.64 -8.45 7.49
C SER A 42 13.23 -8.08 7.04
N THR A 43 12.36 -9.07 6.83
CA THR A 43 10.95 -8.85 6.50
C THR A 43 10.22 -8.16 7.66
N LEU A 44 10.45 -8.61 8.90
CA LEU A 44 9.87 -7.99 10.09
C LEU A 44 10.33 -6.53 10.25
N PHE A 45 11.59 -6.19 9.98
CA PHE A 45 12.08 -4.81 10.05
C PHE A 45 11.76 -3.96 8.82
N ALA A 46 11.32 -4.57 7.72
CA ALA A 46 10.83 -3.84 6.55
C ALA A 46 9.35 -3.45 6.70
N LEU A 47 8.54 -4.29 7.35
CA LEU A 47 7.07 -4.18 7.41
C LEU A 47 6.50 -4.07 8.84
N GLY A 48 7.33 -4.16 9.87
CA GLY A 48 6.88 -4.33 11.24
C GLY A 48 6.53 -3.04 11.99
N LEU A 49 6.33 -3.20 13.29
CA LEU A 49 5.90 -2.13 14.19
C LEU A 49 7.08 -1.25 14.64
N HIS A 50 7.52 -0.35 13.76
CA HIS A 50 8.55 0.65 14.05
C HIS A 50 8.23 1.95 13.30
N PRO A 51 8.86 3.09 13.62
CA PRO A 51 8.53 4.38 13.01
C PRO A 51 8.48 4.38 11.48
N LEU A 52 9.37 3.64 10.79
CA LEU A 52 9.34 3.57 9.32
C LEU A 52 8.16 2.75 8.78
N GLY A 53 7.59 1.83 9.56
CA GLY A 53 6.37 1.10 9.18
C GLY A 53 5.16 2.02 8.99
N GLY A 54 5.15 3.20 9.64
CA GLY A 54 4.14 4.23 9.40
C GLY A 54 4.11 4.75 7.95
N ARG A 55 5.18 4.53 7.17
CA ARG A 55 5.21 4.77 5.73
C ARG A 55 4.12 3.98 5.01
N TRP A 56 4.06 2.66 5.22
CA TRP A 56 3.07 1.81 4.56
C TRP A 56 1.64 2.27 4.83
N ILE A 57 1.40 2.72 6.07
CA ILE A 57 0.10 3.23 6.48
C ILE A 57 -0.23 4.51 5.70
N GLN A 58 0.72 5.44 5.67
CA GLN A 58 0.59 6.67 4.91
C GLN A 58 0.38 6.43 3.40
N GLU A 59 0.98 5.41 2.82
CA GLU A 59 0.88 5.16 1.37
C GLU A 59 -0.44 4.48 0.96
N HIS A 60 -1.12 3.79 1.89
CA HIS A 60 -2.21 2.86 1.53
C HIS A 60 -3.49 3.02 2.34
N TYR A 61 -3.53 3.91 3.34
CA TYR A 61 -4.71 4.14 4.17
C TYR A 61 -5.17 5.58 4.10
N ILE A 62 -6.46 5.76 3.87
CA ILE A 62 -7.10 7.06 3.88
C ILE A 62 -7.16 7.59 5.31
N THR A 63 -6.73 8.83 5.46
CA THR A 63 -7.00 9.62 6.68
C THR A 63 -7.68 10.95 6.39
N GLU A 64 -7.86 11.29 5.12
CA GLU A 64 -8.61 12.45 4.63
C GLU A 64 -9.37 12.05 3.37
N GLU A 65 -10.65 12.38 3.36
CA GLU A 65 -11.55 12.04 2.27
C GLU A 65 -11.10 12.71 0.96
N GLY A 66 -11.12 11.94 -0.13
CA GLY A 66 -10.74 12.45 -1.47
C GLY A 66 -9.25 12.38 -1.81
N GLN A 67 -8.36 12.02 -0.87
CA GLN A 67 -6.94 11.83 -1.14
C GLN A 67 -6.52 10.38 -0.84
N GLU A 68 -6.04 9.67 -1.86
CA GLU A 68 -5.71 8.23 -1.80
C GLU A 68 -4.38 7.92 -1.13
N THR A 69 -3.42 8.82 -1.27
CA THR A 69 -2.07 8.66 -0.75
C THR A 69 -1.47 9.99 -0.36
N TYR A 70 -0.50 9.98 0.55
CA TYR A 70 0.05 11.18 1.15
C TYR A 70 1.58 11.18 1.11
N SER A 71 2.15 12.37 0.98
CA SER A 71 3.59 12.61 1.14
C SER A 71 3.97 12.83 2.61
N TYR A 72 5.25 12.60 2.91
CA TYR A 72 5.89 12.76 4.21
C TYR A 72 7.08 13.67 4.05
N TYR A 73 7.12 14.75 4.83
CA TYR A 73 8.20 15.73 4.84
C TYR A 73 8.89 15.81 6.20
N GLY A 74 8.84 14.72 6.98
CA GLY A 74 9.48 14.65 8.28
C GLY A 74 10.96 14.21 8.24
N PRO A 75 11.64 14.20 9.39
CA PRO A 75 13.08 13.97 9.47
C PRO A 75 13.54 12.58 9.01
N LEU A 76 12.67 11.57 9.09
CA LEU A 76 13.02 10.20 8.69
C LEU A 76 13.25 10.06 7.18
N ASN A 77 12.85 11.06 6.38
CA ASN A 77 13.11 11.05 4.94
C ASN A 77 14.59 10.99 4.61
N LYS A 78 15.45 11.59 5.45
CA LYS A 78 16.89 11.54 5.25
C LYS A 78 17.43 10.11 5.34
N LEU A 79 16.86 9.29 6.22
CA LEU A 79 17.23 7.89 6.38
C LEU A 79 16.70 7.02 5.24
N THR A 80 15.58 7.44 4.63
CA THR A 80 14.93 6.73 3.53
C THR A 80 15.16 7.40 2.18
N PHE A 81 16.23 8.19 2.03
CA PHE A 81 16.63 8.82 0.77
C PHE A 81 15.51 9.59 0.05
N ASN A 82 14.68 10.33 0.80
CA ASN A 82 13.51 11.10 0.32
C ASN A 82 12.36 10.26 -0.26
N MET A 83 12.29 8.97 0.04
CA MET A 83 11.17 8.10 -0.37
C MET A 83 9.78 8.59 0.11
N GLY A 84 9.70 9.40 1.16
CA GLY A 84 8.44 9.96 1.65
C GLY A 84 7.81 11.02 0.75
N TYR A 85 8.52 11.54 -0.26
CA TYR A 85 7.92 12.36 -1.33
C TYR A 85 7.13 11.47 -2.28
N HIS A 86 6.03 10.93 -1.77
CA HIS A 86 5.33 9.80 -2.35
C HIS A 86 4.40 10.22 -3.49
N ASN A 87 3.61 11.29 -3.30
CA ASN A 87 2.79 11.85 -4.36
C ASN A 87 3.68 12.28 -5.54
N GLU A 88 4.78 12.99 -5.26
CA GLU A 88 5.74 13.41 -6.29
C GLU A 88 6.38 12.21 -7.00
N HIS A 89 6.71 11.15 -6.26
CA HIS A 89 7.23 9.93 -6.86
C HIS A 89 6.21 9.24 -7.78
N HIS A 90 4.93 9.21 -7.41
CA HIS A 90 3.90 8.60 -8.24
C HIS A 90 3.61 9.42 -9.51
N ASP A 91 3.67 10.74 -9.43
CA ASP A 91 3.54 11.61 -10.61
C ASP A 91 4.78 11.51 -11.53
N PHE A 92 5.97 11.42 -10.94
CA PHE A 92 7.25 11.42 -11.65
C PHE A 92 8.13 10.21 -11.27
N MET A 93 7.63 9.00 -11.55
CA MET A 93 8.27 7.74 -11.16
C MET A 93 9.71 7.57 -11.66
N ASN A 94 10.05 8.22 -12.77
CA ASN A 94 11.38 8.16 -13.39
C ASN A 94 12.39 9.15 -12.77
N VAL A 95 11.94 10.05 -11.89
CA VAL A 95 12.82 11.00 -11.20
C VAL A 95 13.40 10.33 -9.96
N ALA A 96 14.74 10.29 -9.89
CA ALA A 96 15.44 9.73 -8.73
C ALA A 96 14.99 10.41 -7.43
N TRP A 97 14.83 9.63 -6.34
CA TRP A 97 14.31 10.14 -5.07
C TRP A 97 15.08 11.35 -4.50
N ILE A 98 16.40 11.43 -4.75
CA ILE A 98 17.21 12.59 -4.36
C ILE A 98 16.72 13.92 -4.96
N ASN A 99 16.03 13.88 -6.10
CA ASN A 99 15.49 15.04 -6.80
C ASN A 99 14.00 15.30 -6.51
N GLN A 100 13.30 14.42 -5.79
CA GLN A 100 11.88 14.61 -5.46
C GLN A 100 11.60 15.89 -4.67
N PRO A 101 12.48 16.35 -3.74
CA PRO A 101 12.31 17.66 -3.12
C PRO A 101 12.30 18.83 -4.13
N LYS A 102 13.03 18.70 -5.24
CA LYS A 102 13.05 19.72 -6.30
C LYS A 102 11.74 19.72 -7.09
N VAL A 103 11.18 18.53 -7.37
CA VAL A 103 9.87 18.39 -8.02
C VAL A 103 8.80 19.09 -7.20
N SER A 104 8.75 18.80 -5.89
CA SER A 104 7.83 19.43 -4.94
C SER A 104 7.94 20.96 -4.96
N GLN A 105 9.17 21.49 -4.95
CA GLN A 105 9.44 22.94 -5.00
C GLN A 105 9.11 23.60 -6.34
N MET A 106 9.13 22.86 -7.45
CA MET A 106 8.83 23.40 -8.78
C MET A 106 7.33 23.52 -9.07
N ALA A 107 6.50 22.81 -8.32
CA ALA A 107 5.06 22.71 -8.53
C ALA A 107 4.27 22.83 -7.20
N PRO A 108 4.52 23.86 -6.37
CA PRO A 108 3.90 24.00 -5.06
C PRO A 108 2.36 24.09 -5.14
N GLU A 109 1.81 24.61 -6.24
CA GLU A 109 0.37 24.69 -6.49
C GLU A 109 -0.32 23.32 -6.53
N TYR A 110 0.43 22.26 -6.83
CA TYR A 110 -0.08 20.88 -6.84
C TYR A 110 0.16 20.13 -5.53
N TYR A 111 1.20 20.49 -4.76
CA TYR A 111 1.66 19.70 -3.61
C TYR A 111 1.40 20.35 -2.25
N ASP A 112 1.41 21.68 -2.14
CA ASP A 112 1.21 22.38 -0.85
C ASP A 112 -0.25 22.33 -0.37
N CYS A 113 -1.19 22.10 -1.28
CA CYS A 113 -2.60 21.93 -0.96
C CYS A 113 -2.96 20.52 -0.48
N LEU A 114 -2.08 19.53 -0.73
CA LEU A 114 -2.31 18.14 -0.34
C LEU A 114 -1.95 17.93 1.13
N LYS A 115 -2.69 17.06 1.79
CA LYS A 115 -2.28 16.63 3.13
C LYS A 115 -1.00 15.82 3.06
N SER A 116 -0.13 16.14 4.01
CA SER A 116 1.15 15.48 4.19
C SER A 116 1.43 15.26 5.66
N TYR A 117 2.37 14.36 5.94
CA TYR A 117 2.76 14.03 7.32
C TYR A 117 4.17 14.52 7.65
N LYS A 118 4.37 14.82 8.93
CA LYS A 118 5.69 15.18 9.48
C LYS A 118 6.24 14.13 10.45
N SER A 119 5.43 13.14 10.83
CA SER A 119 5.86 12.05 11.73
C SER A 119 5.16 10.73 11.39
N TRP A 120 5.90 9.74 10.88
CA TRP A 120 5.38 8.39 10.68
C TRP A 120 5.06 7.68 12.00
N THR A 121 5.76 8.01 13.08
CA THR A 121 5.37 7.52 14.42
C THR A 121 3.96 7.97 14.78
N LYS A 122 3.60 9.23 14.52
CA LYS A 122 2.22 9.71 14.76
C LYS A 122 1.21 9.02 13.84
N VAL A 123 1.55 8.80 12.57
CA VAL A 123 0.70 8.04 11.64
C VAL A 123 0.44 6.64 12.17
N LEU A 124 1.49 5.93 12.59
CA LEU A 124 1.41 4.59 13.14
C LEU A 124 0.56 4.54 14.42
N LEU A 125 0.81 5.44 15.37
CA LEU A 125 0.03 5.51 16.61
C LEU A 125 -1.44 5.84 16.34
N ASN A 126 -1.71 6.78 15.42
CA ASN A 126 -3.08 7.10 15.02
C ASN A 126 -3.77 5.87 14.43
N PHE A 127 -3.12 5.11 13.55
CA PHE A 127 -3.71 3.89 12.98
C PHE A 127 -4.04 2.83 14.05
N ILE A 128 -3.19 2.65 15.06
CA ILE A 128 -3.38 1.63 16.10
C ILE A 128 -4.47 2.03 17.10
N PHE A 129 -4.50 3.29 17.49
CA PHE A 129 -5.32 3.76 18.61
C PHE A 129 -6.59 4.50 18.20
N ASN A 130 -6.75 4.87 16.92
CA ASN A 130 -7.95 5.53 16.44
C ASN A 130 -9.01 4.48 16.05
N PRO A 131 -10.13 4.38 16.79
CA PRO A 131 -11.17 3.39 16.52
C PRO A 131 -11.93 3.63 15.20
N LYS A 132 -11.72 4.79 14.54
CA LYS A 132 -12.30 5.09 13.23
C LYS A 132 -11.47 4.55 12.07
N MET A 133 -10.26 4.05 12.33
CA MET A 133 -9.38 3.48 11.32
C MET A 133 -9.36 1.97 11.42
N ASP A 134 -9.29 1.32 10.27
CA ASP A 134 -9.16 -0.13 10.15
C ASP A 134 -8.39 -0.53 8.90
N SER A 135 -8.23 -1.84 8.69
CA SER A 135 -7.56 -2.39 7.51
C SER A 135 -8.30 -2.14 6.18
N PHE A 136 -9.50 -1.57 6.22
CA PHE A 136 -10.37 -1.28 5.07
C PHE A 136 -10.54 0.20 4.80
N SER A 137 -9.84 1.06 5.52
CA SER A 137 -9.83 2.52 5.34
C SER A 137 -9.07 2.89 4.06
N ARG A 138 -9.66 2.62 2.89
CA ARG A 138 -9.08 2.77 1.55
C ARG A 138 -10.14 3.15 0.51
N ILE A 139 -9.74 3.72 -0.62
CA ILE A 139 -10.69 4.07 -1.68
C ILE A 139 -11.02 2.78 -2.42
N ILE A 140 -12.32 2.52 -2.61
CA ILE A 140 -12.79 1.39 -3.41
C ILE A 140 -13.24 1.96 -4.75
N HIS A 141 -12.45 1.71 -5.78
CA HIS A 141 -12.88 1.99 -7.15
C HIS A 141 -13.90 0.95 -7.62
N PRO A 142 -14.83 1.32 -8.51
CA PRO A 142 -15.73 0.38 -9.16
C PRO A 142 -14.94 -0.76 -9.82
N ASP A 143 -15.41 -2.00 -9.61
CA ASP A 143 -14.77 -3.17 -10.20
C ASP A 143 -14.93 -3.13 -11.73
N ARG A 144 -13.80 -3.10 -12.45
CA ARG A 144 -13.78 -3.13 -13.92
C ARG A 144 -13.95 -4.54 -14.49
N HIS A 145 -14.11 -5.56 -13.64
CA HIS A 145 -14.34 -6.91 -14.08
C HIS A 145 -15.63 -7.00 -14.92
N PRO A 146 -15.63 -7.69 -16.08
CA PRO A 146 -16.80 -7.76 -16.96
C PRO A 146 -18.10 -8.17 -16.24
N LYS A 147 -18.00 -9.16 -15.34
CA LYS A 147 -19.16 -9.65 -14.55
C LYS A 147 -19.66 -8.67 -13.49
N ALA A 148 -18.86 -7.68 -13.08
CA ALA A 148 -19.31 -6.62 -12.19
C ALA A 148 -20.13 -5.58 -12.97
N ARG A 149 -19.69 -5.25 -14.19
CA ARG A 149 -20.42 -4.38 -15.13
C ARG A 149 -21.78 -4.95 -15.53
N ASP A 150 -21.87 -6.27 -15.75
CA ASP A 150 -23.14 -6.92 -16.10
C ASP A 150 -24.18 -6.83 -14.97
N LYS A 151 -23.76 -6.87 -13.70
CA LYS A 151 -24.69 -6.70 -12.56
C LYS A 151 -25.21 -5.28 -12.47
N GLU A 152 -24.36 -4.29 -12.72
CA GLU A 152 -24.73 -2.87 -12.67
C GLU A 152 -25.75 -2.55 -13.78
N VAL A 153 -25.48 -2.97 -15.02
CA VAL A 153 -26.40 -2.80 -16.16
C VAL A 153 -27.75 -3.50 -15.91
N ASN A 154 -27.74 -4.73 -15.37
CA ASN A 154 -28.98 -5.43 -15.05
C ASN A 154 -29.75 -4.83 -13.86
N LEU A 155 -29.08 -4.15 -12.94
CA LEU A 155 -29.75 -3.41 -11.87
C LEU A 155 -30.52 -2.23 -12.46
N TYR A 156 -29.87 -1.42 -13.29
CA TYR A 156 -30.49 -0.26 -13.95
C TYR A 156 -31.68 -0.67 -14.83
N ASN A 157 -31.51 -1.71 -15.66
CA ASN A 157 -32.57 -2.19 -16.54
C ASN A 157 -33.79 -2.77 -15.79
N ASN A 158 -33.63 -3.29 -14.57
CA ASN A 158 -34.75 -3.77 -13.75
C ASN A 158 -35.45 -2.65 -12.98
N VAL A 159 -34.76 -1.55 -12.66
CA VAL A 159 -35.41 -0.38 -12.04
C VAL A 159 -36.32 0.33 -13.04
N ASP A 160 -35.90 0.37 -14.32
CA ASP A 160 -36.67 0.98 -15.41
C ASP A 160 -37.82 0.09 -15.94
N ALA A 161 -37.86 -1.20 -15.57
CA ALA A 161 -38.92 -2.14 -15.96
C ALA A 161 -40.11 -2.19 -14.96
N HIS A 162 -40.06 -1.38 -13.90
CA HIS A 162 -41.10 -1.29 -12.87
C HIS A 162 -41.86 0.05 -12.86
N PHE A 163 -41.79 0.81 -13.96
CA PHE A 163 -42.69 1.93 -14.25
C PHE A 163 -43.63 1.60 -15.40
#